data_AF-A0A0F5PGF3-F1
#
_entry.id   AF-A0A0F5PGF3-F1
#
_cell.length_a   1.000
_cell.length_b   1.000
_cell.length_c   1.000
_cell.angle_alpha   90.00
_cell.angle_beta   90.00
_cell.angle_gamma   90.00
#
_symmetry.space_group_name_H-M   'P 1'
#
loop_
_entity.id
_entity.type
_entity.pdbx_description
1 polymer ?
#
loop_
_entity_poly.entity_id
_entity_poly.type
_entity_poly.pdbx_seq_one_letter_code
_entity_poly.pdbx_strand_id
1 'polypeptide(L)'
;MDREKLVALAERCEQATGPDRELDAAIESALDGLYSADVAKELYHDLCPDYTASIDAAKTLVLDGWMLMVSDADNGDALAMLSLRDNPEYLESGLVSVAAKTWPNAITAAALRALAHPETKEMVGD
;
A
#
# COMPACT_ATOMS: atom_id res chain seq x y z
N MET A 1 -7.82 -12.34 -0.85
CA MET A 1 -7.17 -11.25 -0.09
C MET A 1 -8.12 -10.77 1.00
N ASP A 2 -7.66 -10.66 2.25
CA ASP A 2 -8.47 -10.21 3.38
C ASP A 2 -8.43 -8.68 3.49
N ARG A 3 -9.59 -8.04 3.33
CA ARG A 3 -9.76 -6.59 3.37
C ARG A 3 -9.37 -6.00 4.73
N GLU A 4 -9.75 -6.66 5.83
CA GLU A 4 -9.47 -6.15 7.19
C GLU A 4 -7.96 -6.17 7.45
N LYS A 5 -7.29 -7.25 7.01
CA LYS A 5 -5.83 -7.36 7.10
C LYS A 5 -5.11 -6.25 6.32
N LEU A 6 -5.56 -5.93 5.11
CA LEU A 6 -4.96 -4.85 4.32
C LEU A 6 -5.15 -3.48 4.98
N VAL A 7 -6.33 -3.20 5.53
CA VAL A 7 -6.60 -1.94 6.25
C VAL A 7 -5.69 -1.82 7.47
N ALA A 8 -5.55 -2.89 8.25
CA ALA A 8 -4.67 -2.90 9.43
C ALA A 8 -3.19 -2.68 9.06
N LEU A 9 -2.73 -3.24 7.94
CA LEU A 9 -1.37 -3.02 7.44
C LEU A 9 -1.16 -1.58 6.96
N ALA A 10 -2.15 -0.98 6.29
CA ALA A 10 -2.08 0.42 5.89
C ALA A 10 -1.97 1.37 7.09
N GLU A 11 -2.76 1.12 8.14
CA GLU A 11 -2.70 1.89 9.39
C GLU A 11 -1.31 1.80 10.06
N ARG A 12 -0.66 0.64 9.98
CA ARG A 12 0.72 0.49 10.47
C ARG A 12 1.71 1.31 9.64
N CYS A 13 1.58 1.34 8.31
CA CYS A 13 2.41 2.18 7.45
C CYS A 13 2.23 3.67 7.77
N GLU A 14 0.99 4.12 8.02
CA GLU A 14 0.69 5.51 8.40
C GLU A 14 1.38 5.94 9.70
N GLN A 15 1.48 5.02 10.67
CA GLN A 15 2.09 5.27 11.98
C GLN A 15 3.62 5.06 11.98
N ALA A 16 4.16 4.36 10.98
CA ALA A 16 5.58 4.07 10.90
C ALA A 16 6.40 5.34 10.63
N THR A 17 7.46 5.53 11.40
CA THR A 17 8.34 6.71 11.31
C THR A 17 9.52 6.52 10.36
N GLY A 18 9.69 5.33 9.80
CA GLY A 18 10.77 4.97 8.89
C GLY A 18 10.57 3.56 8.31
N PRO A 19 11.64 2.98 7.72
CA PRO A 19 11.63 1.61 7.21
C PRO A 19 11.33 0.58 8.31
N ASP A 20 10.50 -0.41 7.98
CA ASP A 20 10.11 -1.51 8.88
C ASP A 20 10.04 -2.83 8.09
N ARG A 21 11.09 -3.65 8.23
CA ARG A 21 11.21 -4.95 7.56
C ARG A 21 10.18 -5.97 8.02
N GLU A 22 9.73 -5.90 9.27
CA GLU A 22 8.67 -6.80 9.75
C GLU A 22 7.32 -6.43 9.14
N LEU A 23 7.08 -5.13 8.92
CA LEU A 23 5.91 -4.65 8.18
C LEU A 23 5.98 -5.04 6.70
N ASP A 24 7.12 -4.90 6.03
CA ASP A 24 7.31 -5.34 4.64
C ASP A 24 6.96 -6.82 4.47
N ALA A 25 7.49 -7.69 5.34
CA ALA A 25 7.22 -9.13 5.30
C ALA A 25 5.73 -9.45 5.55
N ALA A 26 5.07 -8.69 6.43
CA ALA A 26 3.65 -8.84 6.70
C ALA A 26 2.78 -8.42 5.50
N ILE A 27 3.21 -7.40 4.75
CA ILE A 27 2.60 -6.97 3.49
C ILE A 27 2.74 -8.07 2.44
N GLU A 28 3.95 -8.55 2.20
CA GLU A 28 4.22 -9.63 1.23
C GLU A 28 3.35 -10.87 1.51
N SER A 29 3.32 -11.31 2.78
CA SER A 29 2.48 -12.45 3.20
C SER A 29 0.97 -12.20 3.01
N ALA A 30 0.51 -10.95 3.04
CA ALA A 30 -0.90 -10.62 2.80
C ALA A 30 -1.28 -10.61 1.31
N LEU A 31 -0.33 -10.29 0.42
CA LEU A 31 -0.57 -10.17 -1.02
C LEU A 31 -0.45 -11.51 -1.74
N ASP A 32 0.62 -12.25 -1.49
CA ASP A 32 0.95 -13.42 -2.30
C ASP A 32 0.12 -14.65 -1.91
N GLY A 33 -0.41 -14.68 -0.67
CA GLY A 33 -1.21 -15.81 -0.14
C GLY A 33 -0.48 -17.16 -0.11
N LEU A 34 0.78 -17.21 -0.56
CA LEU A 34 1.55 -18.42 -0.86
C LEU A 34 2.18 -19.05 0.39
N TYR A 35 2.35 -18.30 1.49
CA TYR A 35 2.97 -18.81 2.72
C TYR A 35 2.33 -18.25 3.99
N SER A 36 2.23 -19.09 5.03
CA SER A 36 1.91 -18.65 6.38
C SER A 36 2.99 -17.68 6.89
N ALA A 37 2.59 -16.70 7.71
CA ALA A 37 3.49 -15.67 8.25
C ALA A 37 4.77 -16.25 8.89
N ASP A 38 4.68 -17.45 9.48
CA ASP A 38 5.81 -18.15 10.10
C ASP A 38 6.89 -18.62 9.12
N VAL A 39 6.52 -18.99 7.88
CA VAL A 39 7.46 -19.41 6.83
C VAL A 39 8.07 -18.20 6.12
N ALA A 40 7.27 -17.13 5.95
CA ALA A 40 7.79 -15.86 5.46
C ALA A 40 8.91 -15.32 6.37
N LYS A 41 8.77 -15.49 7.69
CA LYS A 41 9.74 -14.99 8.66
C LYS A 41 11.15 -15.59 8.54
N GLU A 42 11.27 -16.86 8.14
CA GLU A 42 12.57 -17.55 8.04
C GLU A 42 13.26 -17.41 6.68
N LEU A 43 12.50 -17.22 5.58
CA LEU A 43 13.04 -17.22 4.22
C LEU A 43 13.05 -15.84 3.52
N TYR A 44 12.19 -14.90 3.95
CA TYR A 44 11.93 -13.68 3.17
C TYR A 44 12.67 -12.42 3.63
N HIS A 45 13.49 -12.46 4.67
CA HIS A 45 14.22 -11.25 5.08
C HIS A 45 15.06 -10.67 3.91
N ASP A 46 15.59 -11.51 3.03
CA ASP A 46 16.42 -11.09 1.89
C ASP A 46 15.68 -11.02 0.54
N LEU A 47 14.46 -11.56 0.45
CA LEU A 47 13.67 -11.60 -0.80
C LEU A 47 12.45 -10.68 -0.77
N CYS A 48 11.98 -10.28 0.41
CA CYS A 48 10.84 -9.37 0.54
C CYS A 48 11.23 -7.97 0.05
N PRO A 49 10.46 -7.37 -0.88
CA PRO A 49 10.71 -6.01 -1.32
C PRO A 49 10.70 -5.01 -0.15
N ASP A 50 11.55 -3.99 -0.21
CA ASP A 50 11.63 -2.94 0.82
C ASP A 50 10.50 -1.90 0.69
N TYR A 51 9.24 -2.32 0.82
CA TYR A 51 8.06 -1.46 0.59
C TYR A 51 8.09 -0.16 1.42
N THR A 52 8.50 -0.25 2.69
CA THR A 52 8.58 0.88 3.62
C THR A 52 9.89 1.68 3.54
N ALA A 53 10.86 1.22 2.76
CA ALA A 53 12.17 1.88 2.59
C ALA A 53 12.39 2.45 1.17
N SER A 54 11.75 1.89 0.15
CA SER A 54 12.00 2.21 -1.26
C SER A 54 10.72 2.66 -1.95
N ILE A 55 10.77 3.85 -2.57
CA ILE A 55 9.67 4.38 -3.39
C ILE A 55 9.39 3.43 -4.57
N ASP A 56 10.42 2.85 -5.17
CA ASP A 56 10.25 1.97 -6.32
C ASP A 56 9.60 0.65 -5.90
N ALA A 57 9.98 0.09 -4.75
CA ALA A 57 9.31 -1.09 -4.18
C ALA A 57 7.85 -0.77 -3.84
N ALA A 58 7.59 0.34 -3.14
CA ALA A 58 6.23 0.78 -2.79
C ALA A 58 5.34 0.94 -4.03
N LYS A 59 5.88 1.48 -5.13
CA LYS A 59 5.15 1.66 -6.39
C LYS A 59 4.74 0.34 -7.05
N THR A 60 5.42 -0.77 -6.79
CA THR A 60 5.01 -2.08 -7.31
C THR A 60 3.67 -2.55 -6.74
N LEU A 61 3.23 -1.98 -5.61
CA LEU A 61 1.92 -2.24 -5.00
C LEU A 61 0.78 -1.46 -5.67
N VAL A 62 1.09 -0.45 -6.47
CA VAL A 62 0.07 0.34 -7.17
C VAL A 62 -0.46 -0.47 -8.34
N LEU A 63 -1.74 -0.82 -8.27
CA LEU A 63 -2.40 -1.60 -9.30
C LEU A 63 -2.50 -0.86 -10.63
N ASP A 64 -2.50 -1.64 -11.71
CA ASP A 64 -2.84 -1.14 -13.03
C ASP A 64 -4.23 -0.49 -13.03
N GLY A 65 -4.37 0.61 -13.78
CA GLY A 65 -5.58 1.43 -13.81
C GLY A 65 -5.70 2.46 -12.68
N TRP A 66 -4.82 2.41 -11.68
CA TRP A 66 -4.67 3.48 -10.70
C TRP A 66 -3.61 4.50 -11.13
N MET A 67 -3.81 5.75 -10.72
CA MET A 67 -2.87 6.86 -10.88
C MET A 67 -2.34 7.27 -9.52
N LEU A 68 -1.03 7.19 -9.34
CA LEU A 68 -0.33 7.67 -8.15
C LEU A 68 0.08 9.14 -8.33
N MET A 69 -0.34 9.96 -7.37
CA MET A 69 0.13 11.31 -7.14
C MET A 69 0.79 11.39 -5.77
N VAL A 70 1.88 12.15 -5.68
CA VAL A 70 2.66 12.33 -4.46
C VAL A 70 2.93 13.83 -4.25
N SER A 71 2.68 14.34 -3.04
CA SER A 71 2.92 15.73 -2.66
C SER A 71 3.29 15.84 -1.18
N ASP A 72 3.91 16.94 -0.77
CA ASP A 72 4.11 17.19 0.66
C ASP A 72 2.76 17.54 1.29
N ALA A 73 2.48 16.99 2.47
CA ALA A 73 1.36 17.42 3.31
C ALA A 73 1.71 18.72 4.04
N ASP A 74 0.69 19.47 4.47
CA ASP A 74 0.86 20.77 5.15
C ASP A 74 1.72 20.70 6.42
N ASN A 75 1.79 19.52 7.06
CA ASN A 75 2.56 19.27 8.27
C ASN A 75 4.00 18.78 8.00
N GLY A 76 4.42 18.72 6.74
CA GLY A 76 5.75 18.22 6.32
C GLY A 76 5.85 16.71 6.17
N ASP A 77 4.74 15.98 6.34
CA ASP A 77 4.68 14.54 6.05
C ASP A 77 4.53 14.29 4.54
N ALA A 78 4.81 13.08 4.09
CA ALA A 78 4.56 12.67 2.71
C ALA A 78 3.06 12.38 2.51
N LEU A 79 2.47 12.90 1.44
CA LEU A 79 1.10 12.61 1.02
C LEU A 79 1.10 11.78 -0.26
N ALA A 80 0.45 10.62 -0.24
CA ALA A 80 0.19 9.82 -1.42
C ALA A 80 -1.31 9.79 -1.71
N MET A 81 -1.66 10.03 -2.97
CA MET A 81 -3.02 9.97 -3.46
C MET A 81 -3.11 8.97 -4.61
N LEU A 82 -4.08 8.06 -4.54
CA LEU A 82 -4.39 7.10 -5.58
C LEU A 82 -5.82 7.34 -6.08
N SER A 83 -5.98 7.46 -7.38
CA SER A 83 -7.28 7.56 -8.04
C SER A 83 -7.39 6.61 -9.23
N LEU A 84 -8.60 6.19 -9.58
CA LEU A 84 -8.85 5.45 -10.81
C LEU A 84 -8.65 6.36 -12.02
N ARG A 85 -7.86 5.91 -13.01
CA ARG A 85 -7.40 6.72 -14.15
C ARG A 85 -8.53 7.24 -15.04
N ASP A 86 -9.62 6.48 -15.15
CA ASP A 86 -10.70 6.74 -16.10
C ASP A 86 -12.03 7.16 -15.44
N ASN A 87 -12.03 7.50 -14.15
CA ASN A 87 -13.24 7.96 -13.45
C ASN A 87 -13.27 9.50 -13.34
N PRO A 88 -14.07 10.21 -14.16
CA PRO A 88 -14.22 11.66 -14.06
C PRO A 88 -14.92 12.12 -12.77
N GLU A 89 -15.54 11.23 -12.00
CA GLU A 89 -16.10 11.51 -10.67
C GLU A 89 -15.05 11.37 -9.56
N TYR A 90 -13.84 11.90 -9.81
CA TYR A 90 -12.62 11.89 -8.97
C TYR A 90 -12.83 12.14 -7.46
N LEU A 91 -13.97 12.68 -7.05
CA LEU A 91 -14.25 13.15 -5.70
C LEU A 91 -15.17 12.21 -4.89
N GLU A 92 -15.93 11.32 -5.51
CA GLU A 92 -16.98 10.57 -4.78
C GLU A 92 -16.78 9.04 -4.74
N SER A 93 -16.06 8.44 -5.69
CA SER A 93 -15.75 7.00 -5.65
C SER A 93 -14.34 6.68 -6.18
N GLY A 94 -13.47 6.12 -5.32
CA GLY A 94 -12.16 5.62 -5.75
C GLY A 94 -10.97 6.56 -5.54
N LEU A 95 -11.09 7.65 -4.77
CA LEU A 95 -9.94 8.42 -4.29
C LEU A 95 -9.48 7.89 -2.93
N VAL A 96 -8.22 7.50 -2.85
CA VAL A 96 -7.51 7.19 -1.61
C VAL A 96 -6.47 8.29 -1.38
N SER A 97 -6.44 8.85 -0.18
CA SER A 97 -5.44 9.86 0.22
C SER A 97 -4.88 9.48 1.58
N VAL A 98 -3.55 9.39 1.68
CA VAL A 98 -2.87 8.95 2.89
C VAL A 98 -1.62 9.79 3.14
N ALA A 99 -1.50 10.29 4.37
CA ALA A 99 -0.29 10.96 4.84
C ALA A 99 0.51 10.03 5.76
N ALA A 100 1.84 10.00 5.62
CA ALA A 100 2.74 9.26 6.49
C ALA A 100 4.12 9.95 6.59
N LYS A 101 4.93 9.55 7.57
CA LYS A 101 6.22 10.21 7.83
C LYS A 101 7.23 10.13 6.70
N THR A 102 7.14 9.13 5.83
CA THR A 102 8.03 8.94 4.70
C THR A 102 7.25 8.64 3.42
N TRP A 103 7.84 8.97 2.26
CA TRP A 103 7.23 8.67 0.96
C TRP A 103 6.93 7.19 0.74
N PRO A 104 7.85 6.24 1.03
CA PRO A 104 7.52 4.82 0.90
C PRO A 104 6.35 4.38 1.78
N ASN A 105 6.25 4.90 3.01
CA ASN A 105 5.14 4.59 3.92
C ASN A 105 3.81 5.13 3.40
N ALA A 106 3.79 6.38 2.91
CA ALA A 106 2.57 6.98 2.36
C ALA A 106 2.09 6.24 1.11
N ILE A 107 3.00 5.93 0.17
CA ILE A 107 2.68 5.20 -1.07
C ILE A 107 2.19 3.79 -0.75
N THR A 108 2.89 3.07 0.12
CA THR A 108 2.51 1.71 0.54
C THR A 108 1.15 1.70 1.21
N ALA A 109 0.89 2.63 2.14
CA ALA A 109 -0.40 2.75 2.82
C ALA A 109 -1.54 3.06 1.83
N ALA A 110 -1.33 4.00 0.92
CA ALA A 110 -2.31 4.32 -0.12
C ALA A 110 -2.60 3.10 -1.01
N ALA A 111 -1.57 2.38 -1.44
CA ALA A 111 -1.72 1.18 -2.27
C ALA A 111 -2.50 0.08 -1.54
N LEU A 112 -2.22 -0.18 -0.27
CA LEU A 112 -2.95 -1.15 0.55
C LEU A 112 -4.43 -0.77 0.74
N ARG A 113 -4.72 0.53 0.95
CA ARG A 113 -6.10 1.03 1.01
C ARG A 113 -6.81 0.89 -0.33
N ALA A 114 -6.13 1.14 -1.45
CA ALA A 114 -6.66 0.93 -2.79
C ALA A 114 -6.95 -0.57 -3.05
N LEU A 115 -6.06 -1.47 -2.65
CA LEU A 115 -6.27 -2.92 -2.70
C LEU A 115 -7.48 -3.38 -1.85
N ALA A 116 -7.76 -2.67 -0.75
CA ALA A 116 -8.91 -2.91 0.12
C ALA A 116 -10.20 -2.21 -0.36
N HIS A 117 -10.13 -1.43 -1.45
CA HIS A 117 -11.26 -0.68 -1.98
C HIS A 117 -12.24 -1.61 -2.73
N PRO A 118 -13.58 -1.42 -2.60
CA PRO A 118 -14.57 -2.28 -3.25
C PRO A 118 -14.42 -2.38 -4.78
N GLU A 119 -14.21 -1.24 -5.45
CA GLU A 119 -14.04 -1.13 -6.91
C GLU A 119 -12.86 -1.95 -7.45
N THR A 120 -11.86 -2.24 -6.61
CA THR A 120 -10.70 -3.04 -7.00
C THR A 120 -11.09 -4.48 -7.31
N LYS A 121 -12.15 -5.02 -6.69
CA LYS A 121 -12.64 -6.38 -6.99
C LYS A 121 -13.24 -6.50 -8.38
N GLU A 122 -13.88 -5.45 -8.89
CA GLU A 122 -14.49 -5.46 -10.22
C GLU A 122 -13.45 -5.43 -11.34
N MET A 123 -12.27 -4.87 -11.07
CA MET A 123 -11.18 -4.76 -12.05
C MET A 123 -10.35 -6.04 -12.20
N VAL A 124 -10.21 -6.85 -11.14
CA VAL A 124 -9.30 -8.01 -11.13
C VAL A 124 -10.00 -9.31 -11.57
N GLY A 125 -11.34 -9.34 -11.58
CA GLY A 125 -12.12 -10.55 -11.88
C GLY A 125 -12.00 -11.60 -10.76
N ASP A 126 -13.14 -12.20 -10.37
CA ASP A 126 -13.18 -13.30 -9.38
C ASP A 126 -12.39 -14.55 -9.82
#